data_AF-A0A3P6UM71-F1
#
_entry.id   AF-A0A3P6UM71-F1
#
_cell.length_a   1.000
_cell.length_b   1.000
_cell.length_c   1.000
_cell.angle_alpha   90.00
_cell.angle_beta   90.00
_cell.angle_gamma   90.00
#
_symmetry.space_group_name_H-M   'P 1'
#
loop_
_entity.id
_entity.type
_entity.pdbx_description
1 polymer ?
#
loop_
_entity_poly.entity_id
_entity_poly.type
_entity_poly.pdbx_seq_one_letter_code
_entity_poly.pdbx_strand_id
1 'polypeptide(L)'
;MFIGDVFNYGSDTEGYDMELELLSRVAYDVFALPTLNTQIALWAYGYTNYPRNILDALNKMTKNYDEFDQLLLRMDYANVSDVINTERAIEVINEMVEEKLNCMVFFSAQSDTADLPRLEPKNEGIETLVAVGLKGEPIIEQKKIKKGFSLLEPCE
;
A
#
# COMPACT_ATOMS: atom_id res chain seq x y z
N MET A 1 2.04 -0.17 6.56
CA MET A 1 1.62 -1.12 5.51
C MET A 1 1.66 -0.44 4.17
N PHE A 2 2.23 -1.10 3.18
CA PHE A 2 2.17 -0.67 1.78
C PHE A 2 1.05 -1.40 1.06
N ILE A 3 0.31 -0.67 0.24
CA ILE A 3 -0.76 -1.19 -0.60
C ILE A 3 -0.44 -0.86 -2.04
N GLY A 4 -0.21 -1.89 -2.86
CA GLY A 4 0.15 -1.74 -4.27
C GLY A 4 -1.03 -1.97 -5.22
N ASP A 5 -1.07 -1.20 -6.29
CA ASP A 5 -2.12 -1.19 -7.31
C ASP A 5 -1.61 -1.77 -8.63
N VAL A 6 -1.67 -3.08 -8.71
CA VAL A 6 -1.32 -3.78 -9.94
C VAL A 6 -2.52 -4.01 -10.87
N PHE A 7 -3.72 -3.57 -10.47
CA PHE A 7 -4.91 -3.64 -11.30
C PHE A 7 -4.79 -2.72 -12.52
N ASN A 8 -4.33 -1.49 -12.30
CA ASN A 8 -4.27 -0.44 -13.32
C ASN A 8 -3.15 -0.62 -14.37
N TYR A 9 -2.32 -1.65 -14.22
CA TYR A 9 -1.38 -2.07 -15.25
C TYR A 9 -1.94 -3.20 -16.14
N GLY A 10 -3.00 -3.90 -15.72
CA GLY A 10 -3.59 -4.98 -16.51
C GLY A 10 -2.58 -6.10 -16.76
N SER A 11 -2.15 -6.26 -18.01
CA SER A 11 -1.12 -7.25 -18.40
C SER A 11 0.24 -6.63 -18.72
N ASP A 12 0.40 -5.31 -18.49
CA ASP A 12 1.63 -4.56 -18.70
C ASP A 12 2.61 -4.83 -17.55
N THR A 13 3.48 -5.84 -17.70
CA THR A 13 4.43 -6.25 -16.66
C THR A 13 5.49 -5.20 -16.34
N GLU A 14 5.77 -4.26 -17.26
CA GLU A 14 6.70 -3.15 -16.99
C GLU A 14 6.15 -2.24 -15.88
N GLY A 15 4.83 -2.04 -15.84
CA GLY A 15 4.14 -1.35 -14.76
C GLY A 15 4.37 -1.97 -13.38
N TYR A 16 4.33 -3.30 -13.32
CA TYR A 16 4.56 -4.08 -12.10
C TYR A 16 6.00 -3.91 -11.63
N ASP A 17 6.97 -4.04 -12.55
CA ASP A 17 8.40 -3.92 -12.24
C ASP A 17 8.73 -2.53 -11.68
N MET A 18 8.14 -1.47 -12.25
CA MET A 18 8.33 -0.10 -11.76
C MET A 18 7.75 0.11 -10.36
N GLU A 19 6.54 -0.38 -10.07
CA GLU A 19 5.95 -0.27 -8.74
C GLU A 19 6.75 -1.09 -7.71
N LEU A 20 7.17 -2.30 -8.08
CA LEU A 20 8.03 -3.15 -7.25
C LEU A 20 9.34 -2.43 -6.91
N GLU A 21 10.02 -1.86 -7.89
CA GLU A 21 11.27 -1.11 -7.68
C GLU A 21 11.07 0.08 -6.73
N LEU A 22 9.96 0.82 -6.88
CA LEU A 22 9.61 1.92 -5.99
C LEU A 22 9.42 1.43 -4.55
N LEU A 23 8.57 0.41 -4.35
CA LEU A 23 8.30 -0.15 -3.03
C LEU A 23 9.56 -0.71 -2.39
N SER A 24 10.42 -1.36 -3.18
CA SER A 24 11.72 -1.88 -2.75
C SER A 24 12.63 -0.77 -2.22
N ARG A 25 12.78 0.33 -2.97
CA ARG A 25 13.62 1.47 -2.57
C ARG A 25 13.09 2.15 -1.30
N VAL A 26 11.79 2.41 -1.24
CA VAL A 26 11.16 3.02 -0.08
C VAL A 26 11.31 2.12 1.15
N ALA A 27 11.07 0.80 1.01
CA ALA A 27 11.24 -0.14 2.12
C ALA A 27 12.70 -0.24 2.59
N TYR A 28 13.66 -0.25 1.67
CA TYR A 28 15.08 -0.25 2.01
C TYR A 28 15.45 0.93 2.90
N ASP A 29 15.04 2.14 2.50
CA ASP A 29 15.31 3.36 3.25
C ASP A 29 14.60 3.35 4.62
N VAL A 30 13.35 2.89 4.67
CA VAL A 30 12.58 2.80 5.92
C VAL A 30 13.21 1.82 6.91
N PHE A 31 13.61 0.62 6.47
CA PHE A 31 14.27 -0.36 7.34
C PHE A 31 15.68 0.05 7.76
N ALA A 32 16.35 0.91 7.00
CA ALA A 32 17.67 1.43 7.36
C ALA A 32 17.63 2.48 8.48
N LEU A 33 16.44 2.96 8.88
CA LEU A 33 16.29 3.95 9.95
C LEU A 33 16.60 3.30 11.32
N PRO A 34 17.68 3.71 12.01
CA PRO A 34 18.20 3.00 13.18
C PRO A 34 17.35 3.16 14.45
N THR A 35 16.36 4.05 14.46
CA THR A 35 15.56 4.40 15.63
C THR A 35 14.20 3.72 15.68
N LEU A 36 13.84 2.92 14.67
CA LEU A 36 12.50 2.36 14.54
C LEU A 36 12.55 0.83 14.53
N ASN A 37 11.71 0.20 15.37
CA ASN A 37 11.37 -1.21 15.23
C ASN A 37 10.28 -1.37 14.15
N THR A 38 10.55 -0.85 12.95
CA THR A 38 9.56 -0.79 11.87
C THR A 38 9.20 -2.19 11.41
N GLN A 39 7.90 -2.40 11.22
CA GLN A 39 7.35 -3.58 10.58
C GLN A 39 6.54 -3.17 9.36
N ILE A 40 6.79 -3.81 8.23
CA ILE A 40 6.09 -3.50 6.98
C ILE A 40 5.33 -4.73 6.51
N ALA A 41 4.00 -4.62 6.44
CA ALA A 41 3.17 -5.51 5.63
C ALA A 41 3.03 -4.94 4.22
N LEU A 42 2.90 -5.83 3.24
CA LEU A 42 2.60 -5.50 1.86
C LEU A 42 1.35 -6.25 1.43
N TRP A 43 0.41 -5.55 0.81
CA TRP A 43 -0.74 -6.13 0.12
C TRP A 43 -0.84 -5.52 -1.27
N ALA A 44 -0.86 -6.36 -2.31
CA ALA A 44 -1.11 -5.89 -3.67
C ALA A 44 -2.46 -6.42 -4.14
N TYR A 45 -3.23 -5.59 -4.83
CA TYR A 45 -4.51 -5.95 -5.43
C TYR A 45 -4.43 -5.80 -6.96
N GLY A 46 -5.29 -6.52 -7.68
CA GLY A 46 -5.28 -6.58 -9.13
C GLY A 46 -4.94 -7.97 -9.66
N TYR A 47 -4.24 -8.04 -10.79
CA TYR A 47 -3.87 -9.32 -11.42
C TYR A 47 -2.59 -9.85 -10.79
N THR A 48 -2.70 -10.42 -9.58
CA THR A 48 -1.58 -10.93 -8.79
C THR A 48 -2.00 -12.12 -7.91
N ASN A 49 -1.03 -12.89 -7.42
CA ASN A 49 -1.24 -14.03 -6.52
C ASN A 49 -1.32 -13.64 -5.03
N TYR A 50 -1.36 -12.35 -4.71
CA TYR A 50 -1.56 -11.88 -3.34
C TYR A 50 -2.89 -12.37 -2.75
N PRO A 51 -2.94 -12.67 -1.44
CA PRO A 51 -4.19 -13.01 -0.78
C PRO A 51 -5.20 -11.86 -0.90
N ARG A 52 -6.45 -12.21 -1.17
CA ARG A 52 -7.56 -11.24 -1.25
C ARG A 52 -7.89 -10.61 0.11
N ASN A 53 -7.67 -11.36 1.18
CA ASN A 53 -7.90 -10.88 2.53
C ASN A 53 -6.70 -10.05 2.99
N ILE A 54 -6.92 -8.75 3.20
CA ILE A 54 -5.91 -7.81 3.68
C ILE A 54 -5.31 -8.22 5.05
N LEU A 55 -6.08 -8.93 5.89
CA LEU A 55 -5.60 -9.43 7.18
C LEU A 55 -4.53 -10.52 7.03
N ASP A 56 -4.57 -11.31 5.95
CA ASP A 56 -3.55 -12.33 5.68
C ASP A 56 -2.21 -11.68 5.32
N ALA A 57 -2.25 -10.49 4.71
CA ALA A 57 -1.07 -9.68 4.45
C ALA A 57 -0.53 -9.04 5.74
N LEU A 58 -1.41 -8.53 6.62
CA LEU A 58 -1.02 -7.98 7.93
C LEU A 58 -0.37 -9.03 8.84
N ASN A 59 -0.82 -10.28 8.79
CA ASN A 59 -0.19 -11.37 9.53
C ASN A 59 1.22 -11.75 9.01
N LYS A 60 1.64 -11.18 7.88
CA LYS A 60 2.96 -11.37 7.25
C LYS A 60 3.81 -10.11 7.31
N MET A 61 3.64 -9.27 8.33
CA MET A 61 4.54 -8.14 8.58
C MET A 61 5.99 -8.60 8.65
N THR A 62 6.84 -7.88 7.94
CA THR A 62 8.27 -8.15 7.80
C THR A 62 9.06 -7.20 8.68
N LYS A 63 10.21 -7.64 9.20
CA LYS A 63 11.03 -6.90 10.17
C LYS A 63 12.32 -6.35 9.58
N ASN A 64 12.62 -6.69 8.34
CA ASN A 64 13.80 -6.26 7.63
C ASN A 64 13.55 -6.30 6.12
N TYR A 65 14.47 -5.68 5.39
CA TYR A 65 14.41 -5.59 3.93
C TYR A 65 14.40 -6.96 3.25
N ASP A 66 15.23 -7.91 3.68
CA ASP A 66 15.33 -9.23 3.05
C ASP A 66 14.00 -10.00 3.13
N GLU A 67 13.30 -9.93 4.25
CA GLU A 67 11.96 -10.49 4.41
C GLU A 67 10.92 -9.78 3.54
N PHE A 68 11.03 -8.46 3.40
CA PHE A 68 10.13 -7.65 2.57
C PHE A 68 10.33 -7.91 1.08
N ASP A 69 11.56 -8.10 0.63
CA ASP A 69 11.91 -8.46 -0.74
C ASP A 69 11.20 -9.77 -1.17
N GLN A 70 11.08 -10.74 -0.26
CA GLN A 70 10.32 -11.98 -0.52
C GLN A 70 8.82 -11.75 -0.69
N LEU A 71 8.26 -10.68 -0.14
CA LEU A 71 6.88 -10.28 -0.40
C LEU A 71 6.75 -9.65 -1.79
N LEU A 72 7.67 -8.75 -2.16
CA LEU A 72 7.65 -8.08 -3.47
C LEU A 72 7.58 -9.05 -4.65
N LEU A 73 8.30 -10.19 -4.59
CA LEU A 73 8.24 -11.25 -5.60
C LEU A 73 6.85 -11.84 -5.84
N ARG A 74 5.89 -11.60 -4.96
CA ARG A 74 4.50 -12.07 -5.13
C ARG A 74 3.63 -11.08 -5.90
N MET A 75 4.12 -9.87 -6.16
CA MET A 75 3.37 -8.85 -6.90
C MET A 75 3.23 -9.19 -8.38
N ASP A 76 4.06 -10.11 -8.90
CA ASP A 76 4.05 -10.60 -10.28
C ASP A 76 2.65 -10.77 -10.88
N TYR A 77 2.56 -10.45 -12.17
CA TYR A 77 1.34 -10.64 -12.95
C TYR A 77 0.86 -12.10 -12.85
N ALA A 78 -0.39 -12.26 -12.45
CA ALA A 78 -1.07 -13.54 -12.43
C ALA A 78 -2.43 -13.42 -13.11
N ASN A 79 -2.68 -14.29 -14.08
CA ASN A 79 -3.99 -14.37 -14.73
C ASN A 79 -5.01 -15.04 -13.78
N VAL A 80 -5.66 -14.22 -12.95
CA VAL A 80 -6.66 -14.64 -11.96
C VAL A 80 -8.05 -14.23 -12.43
N SER A 81 -9.05 -15.06 -12.15
CA SER A 81 -10.44 -14.84 -12.62
C SER A 81 -11.26 -13.87 -11.75
N ASP A 82 -10.84 -13.66 -10.50
CA ASP A 82 -11.53 -12.81 -9.53
C ASP A 82 -10.53 -11.76 -9.02
N VAL A 83 -10.51 -10.66 -9.78
CA VAL A 83 -9.56 -9.55 -9.72
C VAL A 83 -10.16 -8.46 -8.84
N ILE A 84 -9.37 -7.95 -7.89
CA ILE A 84 -9.76 -6.80 -7.07
C ILE A 84 -9.40 -5.53 -7.84
N ASN A 85 -10.38 -4.67 -8.10
CA ASN A 85 -10.16 -3.34 -8.68
C ASN A 85 -9.92 -2.29 -7.57
N THR A 86 -9.56 -1.07 -7.98
CA THR A 86 -9.26 0.05 -7.07
C THR A 86 -10.41 0.38 -6.12
N GLU A 87 -11.64 0.46 -6.64
CA GLU A 87 -12.86 0.72 -5.85
C GLU A 87 -13.00 -0.31 -4.74
N ARG A 88 -12.94 -1.60 -5.08
CA ARG A 88 -13.07 -2.68 -4.11
C ARG A 88 -11.92 -2.70 -3.11
N ALA A 89 -10.70 -2.35 -3.52
CA ALA A 89 -9.57 -2.24 -2.62
C ALA A 89 -9.80 -1.15 -1.55
N ILE A 90 -10.32 0.01 -1.96
CA ILE A 90 -10.66 1.11 -1.03
C ILE A 90 -11.77 0.66 -0.07
N GLU A 91 -12.80 -0.03 -0.54
CA GLU A 91 -13.85 -0.57 0.33
C GLU A 91 -13.28 -1.52 1.39
N VAL A 92 -12.41 -2.46 0.98
CA VAL A 92 -11.75 -3.41 1.90
C VAL A 92 -10.92 -2.67 2.95
N ILE A 93 -10.20 -1.63 2.55
CA ILE A 93 -9.42 -0.78 3.46
C ILE A 93 -10.35 -0.05 4.45
N ASN A 94 -11.45 0.53 3.94
CA ASN A 94 -12.40 1.28 4.75
C ASN A 94 -13.09 0.42 5.80
N GLU A 95 -13.34 -0.85 5.49
CA GLU A 95 -14.02 -1.81 6.37
C GLU A 95 -13.08 -2.50 7.37
N MET A 96 -11.77 -2.37 7.20
CA MET A 96 -10.79 -2.97 8.09
C MET A 96 -10.86 -2.35 9.50
N VAL A 97 -10.72 -3.21 10.53
CA VAL A 97 -10.78 -2.83 11.96
C VAL A 97 -9.55 -3.28 12.76
N GLU A 98 -8.43 -3.57 12.09
CA GLU A 98 -7.22 -4.16 12.71
C GLU A 98 -6.29 -3.10 13.32
N GLU A 99 -6.31 -2.97 14.64
CA GLU A 99 -5.60 -1.92 15.40
C GLU A 99 -4.06 -2.02 15.37
N LYS A 100 -3.47 -3.12 14.90
CA LYS A 100 -1.99 -3.26 14.80
C LYS A 100 -1.33 -2.33 13.77
N LEU A 101 -2.12 -1.64 12.96
CA LEU A 101 -1.63 -0.81 11.87
C LEU A 101 -1.74 0.68 12.22
N ASN A 102 -0.59 1.35 12.35
CA ASN A 102 -0.53 2.80 12.62
C ASN A 102 -0.30 3.67 11.37
N CYS A 103 0.36 3.14 10.34
CA CYS A 103 0.65 3.84 9.10
C CYS A 103 0.27 3.03 7.87
N MET A 104 -0.43 3.64 6.94
CA MET A 104 -0.82 3.06 5.66
C MET A 104 -0.38 3.96 4.50
N VAL A 105 0.28 3.37 3.51
CA VAL A 105 0.65 4.03 2.26
C VAL A 105 -0.03 3.30 1.11
N PHE A 106 -0.93 3.99 0.43
CA PHE A 106 -1.72 3.50 -0.70
C PHE A 106 -1.13 4.05 -2.00
N PHE A 107 -0.54 3.17 -2.80
CA PHE A 107 -0.03 3.50 -4.12
C PHE A 107 -1.10 3.17 -5.15
N SER A 108 -1.35 4.07 -6.10
CA SER A 108 -2.32 3.82 -7.17
C SER A 108 -1.90 4.39 -8.50
N ALA A 109 -2.02 3.56 -9.54
CA ALA A 109 -1.87 3.95 -10.94
C ALA A 109 -3.20 4.32 -11.61
N GLN A 110 -4.27 4.46 -10.82
CA GLN A 110 -5.56 4.97 -11.28
C GLN A 110 -5.42 6.43 -11.76
N SER A 111 -5.79 6.68 -13.01
CA SER A 111 -5.75 8.05 -13.57
C SER A 111 -7.03 8.85 -13.35
N ASP A 112 -8.19 8.19 -13.26
CA ASP A 112 -9.47 8.85 -12.96
C ASP A 112 -10.01 8.36 -11.61
N THR A 113 -10.12 9.30 -10.67
CA THR A 113 -10.57 9.03 -9.30
C THR A 113 -11.96 9.61 -9.01
N ALA A 114 -12.65 10.17 -10.00
CA ALA A 114 -13.91 10.88 -9.78
C ALA A 114 -15.02 9.99 -9.20
N ASP A 115 -15.05 8.73 -9.63
CA ASP A 115 -16.06 7.75 -9.21
C ASP A 115 -15.58 6.81 -8.10
N LEU A 116 -14.36 7.00 -7.58
CA LEU A 116 -13.85 6.15 -6.51
C LEU A 116 -14.48 6.53 -5.16
N PRO A 117 -14.77 5.54 -4.30
CA PRO A 117 -15.15 5.80 -2.93
C PRO A 117 -14.01 6.53 -2.22
N ARG A 118 -14.35 7.35 -1.24
CA ARG A 118 -13.34 8.03 -0.42
C ARG A 118 -12.56 7.01 0.40
N LEU A 119 -11.23 7.13 0.42
CA LEU A 119 -10.37 6.36 1.32
C LEU A 119 -10.46 6.94 2.74
N GLU A 120 -11.29 6.32 3.58
CA GLU A 120 -11.57 6.71 4.95
C GLU A 120 -11.66 5.45 5.83
N PRO A 121 -10.51 4.90 6.27
CA PRO A 121 -10.46 3.74 7.16
C PRO A 121 -11.26 3.96 8.43
N LYS A 122 -12.12 3.00 8.79
CA LYS A 122 -12.81 2.98 10.10
C LYS A 122 -11.88 2.63 11.24
N ASN A 123 -10.75 2.01 10.94
CA ASN A 123 -9.73 1.66 11.92
C ASN A 123 -9.08 2.91 12.51
N GLU A 124 -9.44 3.23 13.76
CA GLU A 124 -8.90 4.37 14.50
C GLU A 124 -7.41 4.20 14.86
N GLY A 125 -6.86 2.99 14.75
CA GLY A 125 -5.44 2.74 14.92
C GLY A 125 -4.56 3.34 13.82
N ILE A 126 -5.12 3.61 12.63
CA ILE A 126 -4.39 4.23 11.53
C ILE A 126 -4.27 5.74 11.80
N GLU A 127 -3.14 6.14 12.34
CA GLU A 127 -2.81 7.53 12.62
C GLU A 127 -2.37 8.28 11.36
N THR A 128 -1.68 7.57 10.46
CA THR A 128 -1.14 8.14 9.22
C THR A 128 -1.64 7.36 8.00
N LEU A 129 -2.29 8.08 7.09
CA LEU A 129 -2.69 7.59 5.77
C LEU A 129 -2.04 8.48 4.70
N VAL A 130 -1.29 7.86 3.80
CA VAL A 130 -0.65 8.51 2.66
C VAL A 130 -1.18 7.87 1.38
N ALA A 131 -1.68 8.67 0.45
CA ALA A 131 -2.03 8.22 -0.90
C ALA A 131 -1.01 8.76 -1.91
N VAL A 132 -0.55 7.91 -2.83
CA VAL A 132 0.49 8.21 -3.82
C VAL A 132 -0.05 7.86 -5.20
N GLY A 133 -0.15 8.85 -6.09
CA GLY A 133 -0.51 8.65 -7.50
C GLY A 133 0.72 8.30 -8.34
N LEU A 134 0.63 7.23 -9.16
CA LEU A 134 1.71 6.70 -10.01
C LEU A 134 1.53 7.00 -11.50
N LYS A 135 0.31 7.30 -11.96
CA LYS A 135 -0.01 7.70 -13.34
C LYS A 135 -0.95 8.91 -13.35
N GLY A 136 -0.42 10.11 -13.63
CA GLY A 136 -1.22 11.34 -13.69
C GLY A 136 -1.29 12.11 -12.37
N GLU A 137 -2.29 12.99 -12.22
CA GLU A 137 -2.31 13.99 -11.14
C GLU A 137 -2.15 13.37 -9.74
N PRO A 138 -1.43 14.05 -8.82
CA PRO A 138 -1.23 13.54 -7.47
C PRO A 138 -2.56 13.31 -6.75
N ILE A 139 -2.80 12.09 -6.26
CA ILE A 139 -3.88 11.80 -5.29
C ILE A 139 -3.45 12.37 -3.93
N ILE A 140 -3.34 13.70 -3.80
CA ILE A 140 -2.98 14.34 -2.54
C ILE A 140 -4.27 14.65 -1.78
N GLU A 141 -4.75 13.70 -0.98
CA GLU A 141 -5.45 14.01 0.26
C GLU A 141 -4.50 13.68 1.43
N GLN A 142 -3.58 14.60 1.76
CA GLN A 142 -2.90 14.56 3.06
C GLN A 142 -3.91 14.97 4.14
N LYS A 143 -4.76 14.05 4.58
CA LYS A 143 -5.54 14.29 5.80
C LYS A 143 -4.63 14.01 7.00
N LYS A 144 -3.83 15.01 7.36
CA LYS A 144 -3.31 15.11 8.73
C LYS A 144 -4.51 15.20 9.66
N ILE A 145 -4.81 14.14 10.41
CA ILE A 145 -5.55 14.32 11.66
C ILE A 145 -4.59 15.10 12.56
N LYS A 146 -4.72 16.45 12.54
CA LYS A 146 -3.77 17.38 13.15
C LYS A 146 -3.39 16.94 14.58
N LYS A 147 -2.13 16.60 14.79
CA LYS A 147 -1.21 17.30 15.72
C LYS A 147 0.24 17.22 15.21
N GLY A 148 0.67 18.25 14.46
CA GLY A 148 2.10 18.61 14.34
C GLY A 148 2.87 18.10 13.09
N PHE A 149 3.39 19.06 12.32
CA PHE A 149 4.66 19.05 11.56
C PHE A 149 5.04 17.92 10.56
N SER A 150 6.31 17.86 10.13
CA SER A 150 6.82 18.18 8.76
C SER A 150 6.98 17.04 7.74
N LEU A 151 7.34 17.40 6.50
CA LEU A 151 7.55 16.56 5.30
C LEU A 151 8.62 15.45 5.41
N LEU A 152 9.20 15.19 6.58
CA LEU A 152 10.28 14.21 6.78
C LEU A 152 10.28 13.60 8.19
N GLU A 153 9.13 13.49 8.85
CA GLU A 153 9.07 12.74 10.11
C GLU A 153 8.75 11.27 9.80
N PRO A 154 9.67 10.34 10.10
CA PRO A 154 9.43 8.93 9.86
C PRO A 154 8.34 8.43 10.83
N CYS A 155 7.60 7.41 10.40
CA CYS A 155 6.52 6.83 11.19
C CYS A 155 7.05 6.39 12.57
N GLU A 156 6.63 7.07 13.63
CA GLU A 156 6.93 6.70 15.03
C GLU A 156 6.02 5.55 15.52
#